data_AF-A0A971TYK3-F1
#
_entry.id   AF-A0A971TYK3-F1
#
_cell.length_a   1.000
_cell.length_b   1.000
_cell.length_c   1.000
_cell.angle_alpha   90.00
_cell.angle_beta   90.00
_cell.angle_gamma   90.00
#
_symmetry.space_group_name_H-M   'P 1'
#
loop_
_entity.id
_entity.type
_entity.pdbx_description
1 polymer ?
#
loop_
_entity_poly.entity_id
_entity_poly.type
_entity_poly.pdbx_seq_one_letter_code
_entity_poly.pdbx_strand_id
1 'polypeptide(L)'
;TYSFRPGLAIYRPDGQLKDGFDFTQTEPEVMYEFFGDTNSYKHLGYDSLMESEGTYRIEISSREAGRAWITFGLRENFTFKQILLLPEWIRQIREFHYMKGLARWEIYGLVGLGVLTAGVIALIVFL
;
A
#
# COMPACT_ATOMS: atom_id res chain seq x y z
N THR A 1 -9.22 -21.60 0.52
CA THR A 1 -8.68 -21.77 -0.83
C THR A 1 -8.49 -20.39 -1.41
N TYR A 2 -7.25 -19.97 -1.63
CA TYR A 2 -6.94 -18.63 -2.13
C TYR A 2 -7.33 -18.56 -3.60
N SER A 3 -8.32 -17.73 -3.94
CA SER A 3 -8.91 -17.77 -5.29
C SER A 3 -8.17 -16.89 -6.29
N PHE A 4 -7.58 -15.76 -5.87
CA PHE A 4 -6.96 -14.85 -6.83
C PHE A 4 -5.48 -15.18 -7.02
N ARG A 5 -5.13 -15.69 -8.21
CA ARG A 5 -3.74 -16.00 -8.59
C ARG A 5 -3.42 -15.33 -9.93
N PRO A 6 -2.88 -14.09 -9.91
CA PRO A 6 -2.62 -13.36 -11.15
C PRO A 6 -1.33 -13.81 -11.84
N GLY A 7 -1.23 -13.55 -13.14
CA GLY A 7 0.03 -13.38 -13.85
C GLY A 7 0.33 -11.89 -14.04
N LEU A 8 1.62 -11.55 -14.13
CA LEU A 8 2.09 -10.19 -14.37
C LEU A 8 3.11 -10.18 -15.51
N ALA A 9 2.94 -9.28 -16.47
CA ALA A 9 3.89 -9.06 -17.55
C ALA A 9 4.29 -7.59 -17.62
N ILE A 10 5.59 -7.34 -17.79
CA ILE A 10 6.18 -6.01 -17.97
C ILE A 10 6.71 -5.94 -19.39
N TYR A 11 6.25 -4.96 -20.15
CA TYR A 11 6.69 -4.71 -21.52
C TYR A 11 7.52 -3.44 -21.60
N ARG A 12 8.58 -3.50 -22.40
CA ARG A 12 9.43 -2.35 -22.76
C ARG A 12 8.67 -1.35 -23.64
N PRO A 13 9.19 -0.11 -23.81
CA PRO A 13 8.60 0.89 -24.70
C PRO A 13 8.46 0.45 -26.16
N ASP A 14 9.32 -0.47 -26.63
CA ASP A 14 9.26 -1.06 -27.97
C ASP A 14 8.19 -2.16 -28.11
N GLY A 15 7.48 -2.47 -27.03
CA GLY A 15 6.44 -3.50 -26.96
C GLY A 15 6.95 -4.91 -26.70
N GLN A 16 8.28 -5.13 -26.61
CA GLN A 16 8.82 -6.44 -26.28
C GLN A 16 8.60 -6.77 -24.81
N LEU A 17 8.35 -8.05 -24.53
CA LEU A 17 8.28 -8.54 -23.15
C LEU A 17 9.65 -8.35 -22.48
N LYS A 18 9.66 -7.63 -21.36
CA LYS A 18 10.82 -7.48 -20.50
C LYS A 18 10.88 -8.65 -19.51
N ASP A 19 9.82 -8.82 -18.71
CA ASP A 19 9.71 -9.84 -17.67
C ASP A 19 8.27 -10.33 -17.55
N GLY A 20 8.13 -11.61 -17.21
CA GLY A 20 6.84 -12.24 -16.94
C GLY A 20 6.90 -13.04 -15.64
N PHE A 21 5.83 -12.98 -14.86
CA PHE A 21 5.67 -13.66 -13.59
C PHE A 21 4.34 -14.39 -13.57
N ASP A 22 4.37 -15.66 -13.20
CA ASP A 22 3.19 -16.51 -13.05
C ASP A 22 3.08 -16.94 -11.58
N PHE A 23 2.03 -16.50 -10.91
CA PHE A 23 1.78 -16.83 -9.50
C PHE A 23 0.71 -17.92 -9.32
N THR A 24 0.31 -18.62 -10.38
CA THR A 24 -0.73 -19.67 -10.31
C THR A 24 -0.39 -20.81 -9.37
N GLN A 25 0.91 -21.11 -9.19
CA GLN A 25 1.40 -22.19 -8.34
C GLN A 25 2.22 -21.70 -7.14
N THR A 26 2.29 -20.40 -6.90
CA THR A 26 3.11 -19.81 -5.83
C THR A 26 2.22 -19.26 -4.73
N GLU A 27 2.50 -19.66 -3.49
CA GLU A 27 1.83 -19.08 -2.33
C GLU A 27 2.35 -17.66 -2.07
N PRO A 28 1.47 -16.66 -1.91
CA PRO A 28 1.88 -15.31 -1.61
C PRO A 28 2.33 -15.18 -0.16
N GLU A 29 3.19 -14.20 0.07
CA GLU A 29 3.55 -13.76 1.42
C GLU A 29 2.37 -12.98 2.04
N VAL A 30 2.08 -13.22 3.32
CA VAL A 30 1.16 -12.38 4.08
C VAL A 30 1.90 -11.15 4.58
N MET A 31 1.47 -9.97 4.15
CA MET A 31 2.08 -8.69 4.52
C MET A 31 1.06 -7.85 5.28
N TYR A 32 1.46 -7.29 6.42
CA TYR A 32 0.67 -6.24 7.08
C TYR A 32 0.84 -4.91 6.34
N GLU A 33 -0.27 -4.33 5.91
CA GLU A 33 -0.33 -3.04 5.24
C GLU A 33 -0.73 -1.95 6.23
N PHE A 34 0.24 -1.13 6.63
CA PHE A 34 0.08 -0.15 7.70
C PHE A 34 -1.06 0.86 7.46
N PHE A 35 -1.11 1.47 6.27
CA PHE A 35 -2.13 2.48 5.97
C PHE A 35 -3.53 1.88 5.80
N GLY A 36 -3.63 0.68 5.23
CA GLY A 36 -4.87 -0.09 5.19
C GLY A 36 -5.30 -0.62 6.56
N ASP A 37 -4.37 -0.75 7.52
CA ASP A 37 -4.52 -1.52 8.77
C ASP A 37 -5.15 -2.90 8.51
N THR A 38 -4.63 -3.59 7.52
CA THR A 38 -5.13 -4.89 7.05
C THR A 38 -3.97 -5.78 6.65
N ASN A 39 -4.25 -7.08 6.47
CA ASN A 39 -3.29 -8.00 5.87
C ASN A 39 -3.60 -8.15 4.38
N SER A 40 -2.57 -7.98 3.56
CA SER A 40 -2.60 -8.10 2.11
C SER A 40 -1.68 -9.24 1.68
N TYR A 41 -1.96 -9.83 0.51
CA TYR A 41 -1.11 -10.86 -0.07
C TYR A 41 -0.10 -10.21 -1.03
N LYS A 42 1.19 -10.40 -0.75
CA LYS A 42 2.28 -9.94 -1.60
C LYS A 42 2.77 -11.09 -2.47
N HIS A 43 2.57 -10.95 -3.78
CA HIS A 43 3.02 -11.93 -4.76
C HIS A 43 4.46 -11.68 -5.24
N LEU A 44 4.89 -10.41 -5.26
CA LEU A 44 6.18 -10.02 -5.82
C LEU A 44 6.72 -8.76 -5.13
N GLY A 45 7.99 -8.79 -4.74
CA GLY A 45 8.82 -7.60 -4.63
C GLY A 45 9.85 -7.66 -5.75
N TYR A 46 9.90 -6.64 -6.60
CA TYR A 46 10.71 -6.68 -7.81
C TYR A 46 11.40 -5.34 -8.04
N ASP A 47 12.73 -5.38 -8.02
CA ASP A 47 13.58 -4.28 -8.41
C ASP A 47 14.14 -4.55 -9.79
N SER A 48 14.04 -3.57 -10.67
CA SER A 48 14.59 -3.66 -12.02
C SER A 48 15.13 -2.33 -12.49
N LEU A 49 16.24 -2.39 -13.22
CA LEU A 49 16.72 -1.27 -14.01
C LEU A 49 15.81 -1.07 -15.23
N MET A 50 15.46 0.18 -15.49
CA MET A 50 14.70 0.60 -16.66
C MET A 50 15.73 1.02 -17.73
N GLU A 51 16.14 0.06 -18.54
CA GLU A 51 17.26 0.20 -19.49
C GLU A 51 16.97 1.11 -20.68
N SER A 52 15.69 1.39 -20.96
CA SER A 52 15.27 2.17 -22.11
C SER A 52 14.38 3.33 -21.66
N GLU A 53 14.59 4.50 -22.24
CA GLU A 53 13.69 5.62 -22.04
C GLU A 53 12.34 5.37 -22.71
N GLY A 54 11.26 5.76 -22.04
CA GLY A 54 9.90 5.67 -22.57
C GLY A 54 8.91 5.04 -21.59
N THR A 55 7.74 4.72 -22.11
CA THR A 55 6.63 4.17 -21.31
C THR A 55 6.69 2.66 -21.26
N TYR A 56 6.89 2.11 -20.07
CA TYR A 56 6.71 0.68 -19.83
C TYR A 56 5.23 0.37 -19.62
N ARG A 57 4.78 -0.77 -20.13
CA ARG A 57 3.39 -1.25 -19.94
C ARG A 57 3.41 -2.43 -18.99
N ILE A 58 2.51 -2.41 -18.01
CA ILE A 58 2.29 -3.55 -17.11
C ILE A 58 0.91 -4.13 -17.37
N GLU A 59 0.86 -5.44 -17.52
CA GLU A 59 -0.35 -6.20 -17.73
C GLU A 59 -0.53 -7.19 -16.59
N ILE A 60 -1.69 -7.14 -15.94
CA ILE A 60 -2.11 -8.12 -14.94
C ILE A 60 -3.19 -8.96 -15.58
N SER A 61 -3.01 -10.28 -15.56
CA SER A 61 -4.00 -11.24 -16.01
C SER A 61 -4.40 -12.15 -14.85
N SER A 62 -5.65 -12.61 -14.80
CA SER A 62 -6.08 -13.62 -13.84
C SER A 62 -7.26 -14.37 -14.42
N ARG A 63 -7.39 -15.64 -14.04
CA ARG A 63 -8.57 -16.46 -14.36
C ARG A 63 -9.71 -16.24 -13.37
N GLU A 64 -9.40 -15.69 -12.21
CA GLU A 64 -10.35 -15.49 -11.13
C GLU A 64 -10.63 -14.01 -10.89
N ALA A 65 -11.81 -13.72 -10.33
CA ALA A 65 -12.13 -12.38 -9.89
C ALA A 65 -11.30 -12.02 -8.64
N GLY A 66 -10.75 -10.81 -8.63
CA GLY A 66 -10.01 -10.29 -7.49
C GLY A 66 -9.57 -8.85 -7.71
N ARG A 67 -8.79 -8.34 -6.75
CA ARG A 67 -8.22 -7.00 -6.81
C ARG A 67 -6.73 -7.11 -6.64
N ALA A 68 -6.01 -6.50 -7.58
CA ALA A 68 -4.57 -6.31 -7.50
C ALA A 68 -4.30 -4.82 -7.39
N TRP A 69 -3.22 -4.47 -6.69
CA TRP A 69 -2.67 -3.13 -6.69
C TRP A 69 -1.15 -3.27 -6.88
N ILE A 70 -0.57 -2.28 -7.55
CA ILE A 70 0.88 -2.21 -7.80
C ILE A 70 1.35 -0.90 -7.20
N THR A 71 2.47 -0.96 -6.48
CA THR A 71 3.20 0.23 -6.05
C THR A 71 4.45 0.41 -6.89
N PHE A 72 4.68 1.66 -7.29
CA PHE A 72 5.95 2.10 -7.85
C PHE A 72 6.59 3.03 -6.84
N GLY A 73 7.79 2.68 -6.37
CA GLY A 73 8.58 3.56 -5.53
C GLY A 73 9.80 4.03 -6.29
N LEU A 74 9.90 5.32 -6.55
CA LEU A 74 11.23 5.94 -6.65
C LEU A 74 11.72 6.25 -5.23
N ARG A 75 12.99 6.64 -5.07
CA ARG A 75 13.44 7.24 -3.81
C ARG A 75 12.77 8.62 -3.71
N GLU A 76 11.62 8.69 -3.04
CA GLU A 76 10.78 9.89 -3.03
C GLU A 76 11.20 10.90 -1.96
N ASN A 77 11.26 12.18 -2.33
CA ASN A 77 11.19 13.29 -1.40
C ASN A 77 9.76 13.83 -1.43
N PHE A 78 9.00 13.64 -0.35
CA PHE A 78 7.66 14.19 -0.25
C PHE A 78 7.70 15.70 -0.08
N THR A 79 6.91 16.42 -0.89
CA THR A 79 6.65 17.83 -0.66
C THR A 79 5.69 18.02 0.51
N PHE A 80 5.73 19.19 1.16
CA PHE A 80 4.81 19.50 2.26
C PHE A 80 3.33 19.36 1.84
N LYS A 81 2.98 19.75 0.61
CA LYS A 81 1.61 19.58 0.09
C LYS A 81 1.19 18.12 0.02
N GLN A 82 2.08 17.22 -0.37
CA GLN A 82 1.80 15.77 -0.42
C GLN A 82 1.63 15.19 0.99
N ILE A 83 2.38 15.68 1.98
CA ILE A 83 2.21 15.28 3.38
C ILE A 83 0.80 15.65 3.88
N LEU A 84 0.30 16.83 3.51
CA LEU A 84 -1.06 17.24 3.87
C LEU A 84 -2.16 16.38 3.23
N LEU A 85 -1.87 15.70 2.12
CA LEU A 85 -2.79 14.77 1.44
C LEU A 85 -2.77 13.36 2.04
N LEU A 86 -1.80 13.05 2.90
CA LEU A 86 -1.65 11.72 3.51
C LEU A 86 -2.95 11.20 4.17
N PRO A 87 -3.73 12.01 4.93
CA PRO A 87 -4.98 11.52 5.53
C PRO A 87 -6.01 11.07 4.47
N GLU A 88 -6.09 11.80 3.36
CA GLU A 88 -6.99 11.44 2.27
C GLU A 88 -6.54 10.16 1.57
N TRP A 89 -5.24 10.00 1.30
CA TRP A 89 -4.69 8.77 0.72
C TRP A 89 -4.93 7.56 1.63
N ILE A 90 -4.74 7.71 2.94
CA ILE A 90 -5.05 6.66 3.92
C ILE A 90 -6.52 6.25 3.82
N ARG A 91 -7.44 7.21 3.74
CA ARG A 91 -8.87 6.92 3.56
C ARG A 91 -9.14 6.15 2.26
N GLN A 92 -8.55 6.57 1.15
CA GLN A 92 -8.71 5.90 -0.15
C GLN A 92 -8.15 4.47 -0.14
N ILE A 93 -6.97 4.25 0.47
CA ILE A 93 -6.37 2.92 0.64
C ILE A 93 -7.28 2.03 1.50
N ARG A 94 -7.83 2.56 2.60
CA ARG A 94 -8.74 1.82 3.48
C ARG A 94 -10.05 1.46 2.77
N GLU A 95 -10.61 2.39 1.99
CA GLU A 95 -11.81 2.14 1.18
C GLU A 95 -11.59 1.07 0.12
N PHE A 96 -10.43 1.10 -0.55
CA PHE A 96 -10.01 0.02 -1.44
C PHE A 96 -9.99 -1.32 -0.70
N HIS A 97 -9.57 -1.37 0.56
CA HIS A 97 -9.60 -2.58 1.38
C HIS A 97 -10.96 -2.89 2.04
N TYR A 98 -12.02 -2.14 1.73
CA TYR A 98 -13.33 -2.21 2.39
C TYR A 98 -13.30 -1.97 3.91
N MET A 99 -12.25 -1.32 4.40
CA MET A 99 -12.12 -0.96 5.80
C MET A 99 -12.91 0.32 6.08
N LYS A 100 -13.74 0.29 7.13
CA LYS A 100 -14.54 1.44 7.59
C LYS A 100 -14.08 1.88 8.97
N GLY A 101 -14.29 3.16 9.27
CA GLY A 101 -13.92 3.75 10.56
C GLY A 101 -12.41 3.92 10.73
N LEU A 102 -12.01 4.22 11.96
CA LEU A 102 -10.62 4.50 12.33
C LEU A 102 -9.76 3.24 12.30
N ALA A 103 -8.52 3.36 11.84
CA ALA A 103 -7.49 2.36 11.98
C ALA A 103 -7.06 2.21 13.44
N ARG A 104 -6.52 1.04 13.82
CA ARG A 104 -6.02 0.81 15.20
C ARG A 104 -4.98 1.83 15.63
N TRP A 105 -4.08 2.22 14.73
CA TRP A 105 -3.07 3.23 15.01
C TRP A 105 -3.66 4.64 15.18
N GLU A 106 -4.77 4.97 14.50
CA GLU A 106 -5.50 6.24 14.73
C GLU A 106 -6.10 6.25 16.12
N ILE A 107 -6.70 5.13 16.54
CA ILE A 107 -7.25 4.97 17.89
C ILE A 107 -6.15 5.14 18.94
N TYR A 108 -5.00 4.47 18.76
CA TYR A 108 -3.87 4.62 19.68
C TYR A 108 -3.33 6.06 19.72
N GLY A 109 -3.28 6.73 18.57
CA GLY A 109 -2.89 8.15 18.49
C GLY A 109 -3.85 9.05 19.27
N LEU A 110 -5.16 8.86 19.10
CA LEU A 110 -6.19 9.63 19.82
C LEU A 110 -6.15 9.37 21.33
N VAL A 111 -5.99 8.11 21.75
CA VAL A 111 -5.86 7.74 23.16
C VAL A 111 -4.59 8.37 23.76
N GLY A 112 -3.46 8.29 23.06
CA GLY A 112 -2.21 8.91 23.50
C GLY A 112 -2.32 10.43 23.64
N LEU A 113 -2.95 11.10 22.67
CA LEU A 113 -3.22 12.54 22.73
C LEU A 113 -4.14 12.90 23.91
N GLY A 114 -5.15 12.08 24.18
CA GLY A 114 -6.05 12.24 25.33
C GLY A 114 -5.30 12.15 26.66
N VAL A 115 -4.44 11.16 26.82
CA VAL A 115 -3.60 10.99 28.03
C VAL A 115 -2.66 12.17 28.22
N LEU A 116 -1.98 12.61 27.16
CA LEU A 116 -1.08 13.76 27.21
C LEU A 116 -1.82 15.04 27.62
N THR A 117 -2.98 15.28 27.00
CA THR A 117 -3.81 16.47 27.31
C THR A 117 -4.30 16.44 28.76
N ALA A 118 -4.79 15.29 29.23
CA ALA A 118 -5.21 15.12 30.62
C ALA A 118 -4.06 15.32 31.62
N GLY A 119 -2.86 14.82 31.29
CA GLY A 119 -1.66 15.02 32.08
C GLY A 119 -1.26 16.49 32.18
N VAL A 120 -1.31 17.23 31.06
CA VAL A 120 -1.03 18.68 31.03
C VAL A 120 -2.07 19.46 31.86
N ILE A 121 -3.35 19.12 31.74
CA ILE A 121 -4.41 19.76 32.54
C ILE A 121 -4.20 19.50 34.02
N ALA A 122 -3.94 18.25 34.41
CA ALA A 122 -3.65 17.91 35.80
C ALA A 122 -2.42 18.67 36.31
N LEU A 123 -1.36 18.75 35.50
CA LEU A 123 -0.16 19.53 35.83
C LEU A 123 -0.48 21.01 36.08
N ILE A 124 -1.29 21.64 35.23
CA ILE A 124 -1.69 23.06 35.37
C ILE A 124 -2.62 23.29 36.57
N VAL A 125 -3.48 22.34 36.89
CA VAL A 125 -4.46 22.47 37.98
C VAL A 125 -3.84 22.18 39.36
N PHE A 126 -2.86 21.28 39.40
CA PHE A 126 -2.27 20.79 40.65
C PHE A 126 -0.83 21.28 40.93
N LEU A 127 -0.23 22.09 40.05
CA LEU A 127 0.95 22.93 40.33
C LEU A 127 0.55 24.41 40.34
#